data_AF-A0A959WMY7-F1
#
_entry.id   AF-A0A959WMY7-F1
#
_cell.length_a   1.000
_cell.length_b   1.000
_cell.length_c   1.000
_cell.angle_alpha   90.00
_cell.angle_beta   90.00
_cell.angle_gamma   90.00
#
_symmetry.space_group_name_H-M   'P 1'
#
loop_
_entity.id
_entity.type
_entity.pdbx_description
1 polymer ?
#
loop_
_entity_poly.entity_id
_entity_poly.type
_entity_poly.pdbx_seq_one_letter_code
_entity_poly.pdbx_strand_id
1 'polypeptide(L)'
;MDRGAGTSQAFRELHSRHAVRTAAHERRQDLLPTCLGRTRHGSTLHGVTSCGKVALTHLERIPPLVTGPRIARIAVFAAFVAALGITPAVNVPGISVPITAQTLAVMLAGLMLGPVEAFLSMSLFLSLVAAGLPLLSGGRGGLAVFTAPSAGFILGFPVAAAVVALLAGGGARLGLTRSHTGQLVTGFAAAVLGGVGVLYAIGIPVGAAIAGMPVTEFFTASMSFLPGDLLKATAASAVAASAFRAAPFLRPQLAGSRS
;
A
#
# COMPACT_ATOMS: atom_id res chain seq x y z
N MET A 1 37.46 -18.67 -30.63
CA MET A 1 36.15 -19.29 -30.94
C MET A 1 35.35 -19.31 -29.65
N ASP A 2 34.86 -18.17 -29.21
CA ASP A 2 33.61 -17.48 -29.61
C ASP A 2 32.39 -17.96 -28.81
N ARG A 3 31.98 -17.15 -27.82
CA ARG A 3 30.62 -17.06 -27.25
C ARG A 3 30.37 -15.61 -26.80
N GLY A 4 30.41 -14.69 -27.76
CA GLY A 4 30.10 -13.26 -27.58
C GLY A 4 28.64 -12.86 -27.86
N ALA A 5 27.64 -13.72 -27.62
CA ALA A 5 26.26 -13.51 -28.09
C ALA A 5 25.29 -12.82 -27.11
N GLY A 6 25.63 -12.71 -25.80
CA GLY A 6 24.73 -12.11 -24.79
C GLY A 6 24.68 -10.57 -24.80
N THR A 7 25.66 -9.92 -25.45
CA THR A 7 25.75 -8.46 -25.62
C THR A 7 24.74 -7.91 -26.63
N SER A 8 24.15 -8.75 -27.49
CA SER A 8 23.29 -8.31 -28.60
C SER A 8 21.82 -8.04 -28.22
N GLN A 9 21.29 -8.69 -27.17
CA GLN A 9 19.89 -8.51 -26.76
C GLN A 9 19.69 -7.29 -25.85
N ALA A 10 20.58 -7.05 -24.89
CA ALA A 10 20.50 -5.89 -24.01
C ALA A 10 20.76 -4.56 -24.75
N PHE A 11 21.61 -4.58 -25.80
CA PHE A 11 21.85 -3.41 -26.65
C PHE A 11 20.62 -3.07 -27.52
N ARG A 12 19.87 -4.07 -27.99
CA ARG A 12 18.59 -3.88 -28.71
C ARG A 12 17.50 -3.26 -27.82
N GLU A 13 17.46 -3.62 -26.54
CA GLU A 13 16.58 -3.03 -25.53
C GLU A 13 16.93 -1.57 -25.21
N LEU A 14 18.22 -1.20 -25.26
CA LEU A 14 18.69 0.17 -25.04
C LEU A 14 18.37 1.10 -26.23
N HIS A 15 18.52 0.60 -27.46
CA HIS A 15 18.24 1.38 -28.68
C HIS A 15 16.73 1.66 -28.87
N SER A 16 15.85 0.72 -28.50
CA SER A 16 14.40 0.93 -28.60
C SER A 16 13.91 2.01 -27.61
N ARG A 17 14.50 2.07 -26.41
CA ARG A 17 14.17 3.07 -25.38
C ARG A 17 14.66 4.48 -25.71
N HIS A 18 15.75 4.61 -26.48
CA HIS A 18 16.23 5.92 -26.96
C HIS A 18 15.40 6.46 -28.12
N ALA A 19 14.97 5.60 -29.06
CA ALA A 19 14.13 6.02 -30.20
C ALA A 19 12.73 6.53 -29.79
N VAL A 20 12.14 5.95 -28.73
CA VAL A 20 10.86 6.44 -28.17
C VAL A 20 11.02 7.78 -27.45
N ARG A 21 12.20 8.05 -26.85
CA ARG A 21 12.48 9.31 -26.14
C ARG A 21 12.78 10.49 -27.07
N THR A 22 13.39 10.25 -28.22
CA THR A 22 13.71 11.33 -29.18
C THR A 22 12.49 11.76 -30.00
N ALA A 23 11.66 10.82 -30.44
CA ALA A 23 10.41 11.13 -31.17
C ALA A 23 9.39 11.93 -30.33
N ALA A 24 9.45 11.82 -28.99
CA ALA A 24 8.62 12.59 -28.06
C ALA A 24 9.16 14.02 -27.80
N HIS A 25 10.44 14.28 -28.09
CA HIS A 25 11.07 15.56 -27.79
C HIS A 25 10.99 16.55 -28.96
N GLU A 26 11.09 16.08 -30.21
CA GLU A 26 10.93 16.93 -31.40
C GLU A 26 9.50 17.43 -31.57
N ARG A 27 8.49 16.60 -31.31
CA ARG A 27 7.07 16.97 -31.48
C ARG A 27 6.55 17.95 -30.41
N ARG A 28 7.39 18.33 -29.44
CA ARG A 28 7.06 19.21 -28.31
C ARG A 28 7.46 20.67 -28.54
N GLN A 29 8.38 20.94 -29.48
CA GLN A 29 8.87 22.30 -29.74
C GLN A 29 8.08 23.05 -30.82
N ASP A 30 7.38 22.34 -31.71
CA ASP A 30 6.56 22.95 -32.77
C ASP A 30 5.20 23.50 -32.31
N LEU A 31 4.76 23.19 -31.09
CA LEU A 31 3.41 23.55 -30.61
C LEU A 31 3.37 24.73 -29.64
N LEU A 32 4.52 25.34 -29.33
CA LEU A 32 4.60 26.43 -28.34
C LEU A 32 4.26 27.85 -28.81
N PRO A 33 4.19 28.23 -30.11
CA PRO A 33 3.80 29.60 -30.46
C PRO A 33 2.29 29.79 -30.73
N THR A 34 1.49 28.75 -30.92
CA THR A 34 0.17 28.88 -31.57
C THR A 34 -1.02 29.16 -30.63
N CYS A 35 -0.82 29.19 -29.30
CA CYS A 35 -1.90 29.44 -28.34
C CYS A 35 -2.04 30.91 -27.90
N LEU A 36 -1.20 31.81 -28.40
CA LEU A 36 -1.28 33.26 -28.13
C LEU A 36 -1.63 34.04 -29.42
N GLY A 37 -2.67 33.58 -30.11
CA GLY A 37 -3.25 34.25 -31.28
C GLY A 37 -4.50 35.06 -30.92
N ARG A 38 -4.29 36.32 -30.53
CA ARG A 38 -5.09 37.50 -30.92
C ARG A 38 -6.62 37.31 -31.03
N THR A 39 -7.36 37.70 -29.98
CA THR A 39 -8.80 37.99 -30.11
C THR A 39 -9.00 39.32 -30.84
N ARG A 40 -9.44 39.28 -32.11
CA ARG A 40 -10.13 40.41 -32.73
C ARG A 40 -11.17 39.94 -33.75
N HIS A 41 -12.39 40.41 -33.51
CA HIS A 41 -13.51 40.62 -34.44
C HIS A 41 -14.03 39.45 -35.29
N GLY A 42 -15.31 39.15 -35.04
CA GLY A 42 -16.29 38.95 -36.10
C GLY A 42 -16.52 37.52 -36.54
N SER A 43 -17.78 37.10 -36.46
CA SER A 43 -18.42 36.03 -37.24
C SER A 43 -18.02 34.57 -36.98
N THR A 44 -18.94 33.89 -36.29
CA THR A 44 -19.49 32.54 -36.56
C THR A 44 -18.61 31.27 -36.44
N LEU A 45 -18.84 30.57 -35.32
CA LEU A 45 -19.24 29.15 -35.23
C LEU A 45 -18.24 28.00 -35.52
N HIS A 46 -16.92 28.20 -35.44
CA HIS A 46 -15.96 27.06 -35.45
C HIS A 46 -15.12 26.86 -34.16
N GLY A 47 -15.32 27.70 -33.13
CA GLY A 47 -14.45 27.75 -31.94
C GLY A 47 -14.72 26.71 -30.84
N VAL A 48 -15.77 25.90 -30.92
CA VAL A 48 -16.19 25.02 -29.80
C VAL A 48 -15.49 23.65 -29.80
N THR A 49 -14.86 23.24 -30.91
CA THR A 49 -14.27 21.88 -31.04
C THR A 49 -12.86 21.75 -30.45
N SER A 50 -12.15 22.85 -30.18
CA SER A 50 -10.78 22.80 -29.64
C SER A 50 -10.76 22.60 -28.11
N CYS A 51 -11.66 23.26 -27.39
CA CYS A 51 -11.79 23.10 -25.93
C CYS A 51 -12.26 21.68 -25.55
N GLY A 52 -13.10 21.05 -26.39
CA GLY A 52 -13.57 19.67 -26.19
C GLY A 52 -12.47 18.60 -26.28
N LYS A 53 -11.45 18.78 -27.14
CA LYS A 53 -10.32 17.83 -27.24
C LYS A 53 -9.34 17.93 -26.07
N VAL A 54 -9.19 19.10 -25.45
CA VAL A 54 -8.36 19.28 -24.25
C VAL A 54 -9.00 18.65 -23.03
N ALA A 55 -10.33 18.70 -22.91
CA ALA A 55 -11.06 18.01 -21.84
C ALA A 55 -11.02 16.47 -22.03
N LEU A 56 -11.15 15.97 -23.26
CA LEU A 56 -11.06 14.54 -23.56
C LEU A 56 -9.65 13.96 -23.39
N THR A 57 -8.59 14.72 -23.67
CA THR A 57 -7.19 14.29 -23.41
C THR A 57 -6.78 14.31 -21.93
N HIS A 58 -7.65 14.83 -21.05
CA HIS A 58 -7.48 14.73 -19.59
C HIS A 58 -8.19 13.52 -18.98
N LEU A 59 -9.31 13.07 -19.56
CA LEU A 59 -10.04 11.88 -19.07
C LEU A 59 -9.33 10.56 -19.39
N GLU A 60 -8.51 10.53 -20.43
CA GLU A 60 -7.74 9.33 -20.83
C GLU A 60 -6.42 9.17 -20.05
N ARG A 61 -6.13 10.10 -19.13
CA ARG A 61 -4.89 10.16 -18.35
C ARG A 61 -5.06 9.63 -16.93
N ILE A 62 -6.12 8.87 -16.64
CA ILE A 62 -6.23 8.10 -15.40
C ILE A 62 -5.34 6.87 -15.57
N PRO A 63 -4.13 6.81 -14.97
CA PRO A 63 -3.35 5.58 -15.01
C PRO A 63 -4.21 4.46 -14.42
N PRO A 64 -4.25 3.26 -15.02
CA PRO A 64 -4.97 2.16 -14.42
C PRO A 64 -4.47 1.97 -13.00
N LEU A 65 -5.39 1.91 -12.04
CA LEU A 65 -5.08 1.79 -10.61
C LEU A 65 -4.16 0.58 -10.32
N VAL A 66 -4.13 -0.38 -11.25
CA VAL A 66 -3.44 -1.66 -11.16
C VAL A 66 -2.59 -1.88 -12.43
N THR A 67 -1.26 -1.74 -12.31
CA THR A 67 -0.26 -2.09 -13.35
C THR A 67 0.39 -3.42 -13.01
N GLY A 68 0.97 -4.15 -13.97
CA GLY A 68 1.64 -5.46 -13.75
C GLY A 68 2.55 -5.52 -12.50
N PRO A 69 3.52 -4.59 -12.33
CA PRO A 69 4.37 -4.56 -11.13
C PRO A 69 3.65 -4.22 -9.82
N ARG A 70 2.47 -3.59 -9.89
CA ARG A 70 1.62 -3.32 -8.71
C ARG A 70 0.90 -4.58 -8.25
N ILE A 71 0.38 -5.37 -9.19
CA ILE A 71 -0.28 -6.67 -8.91
C ILE A 71 0.71 -7.60 -8.21
N ALA A 72 1.94 -7.69 -8.73
CA ALA A 72 2.98 -8.51 -8.12
C ALA A 72 3.24 -8.12 -6.66
N ARG A 73 3.33 -6.82 -6.36
CA ARG A 73 3.51 -6.33 -4.98
C ARG A 73 2.32 -6.66 -4.08
N ILE A 74 1.09 -6.51 -4.59
CA ILE A 74 -0.13 -6.90 -3.88
C ILE A 74 -0.11 -8.39 -3.53
N ALA A 75 0.21 -9.25 -4.50
CA ALA A 75 0.26 -10.70 -4.31
C ALA A 75 1.37 -11.13 -3.34
N VAL A 76 2.57 -10.55 -3.47
CA VAL A 76 3.70 -10.85 -2.57
C VAL A 76 3.40 -10.47 -1.12
N PHE A 77 2.78 -9.32 -0.88
CA PHE A 77 2.40 -8.93 0.48
C PHE A 77 1.24 -9.77 1.03
N ALA A 78 0.25 -10.15 0.21
CA ALA A 78 -0.77 -11.10 0.63
C ALA A 78 -0.17 -12.46 1.02
N ALA A 79 0.80 -12.96 0.22
CA ALA A 79 1.54 -14.18 0.53
C ALA A 79 2.41 -14.03 1.78
N PHE A 80 3.01 -12.85 2.03
CA PHE A 80 3.79 -12.58 3.23
C PHE A 80 2.95 -12.62 4.50
N VAL A 81 1.74 -12.04 4.47
CA VAL A 81 0.77 -12.12 5.58
C VAL A 81 0.37 -13.58 5.85
N ALA A 82 0.15 -14.35 4.78
CA ALA A 82 -0.16 -15.78 4.87
C ALA A 82 1.00 -16.60 5.44
N ALA A 83 2.24 -16.33 5.03
CA ALA A 83 3.43 -16.98 5.55
C ALA A 83 3.60 -16.74 7.06
N LEU A 84 3.32 -15.52 7.54
CA LEU A 84 3.31 -15.21 8.98
C LEU A 84 2.13 -15.87 9.73
N GLY A 85 1.12 -16.38 9.02
CA GLY A 85 0.07 -17.22 9.58
C GLY A 85 0.53 -18.63 9.94
N ILE A 86 1.66 -19.10 9.40
CA ILE A 86 2.26 -20.39 9.78
C ILE A 86 2.81 -20.33 11.22
N THR A 87 3.21 -19.14 11.68
CA THR A 87 3.70 -18.96 13.04
C THR A 87 2.59 -19.29 14.05
N PRO A 88 2.87 -20.14 15.06
CA PRO A 88 1.90 -20.48 16.09
C PRO A 88 1.34 -19.24 16.78
N ALA A 89 0.03 -19.22 16.95
CA ALA A 89 -0.64 -18.21 17.77
C ALA A 89 -0.30 -18.42 19.25
N VAL A 90 -0.07 -17.33 19.97
CA VAL A 90 0.02 -17.37 21.44
C VAL A 90 -1.35 -17.02 22.01
N ASN A 91 -1.97 -17.99 22.68
CA ASN A 91 -3.24 -17.80 23.37
C ASN A 91 -2.95 -17.43 24.82
N VAL A 92 -3.42 -16.26 25.26
CA VAL A 92 -3.28 -15.80 26.64
C VAL A 92 -4.55 -16.20 27.40
N PRO A 93 -4.44 -16.86 28.57
CA PRO A 93 -5.60 -17.18 29.41
C PRO A 93 -6.43 -15.93 29.71
N GLY A 94 -7.75 -16.03 29.53
CA GLY A 94 -8.68 -14.91 29.74
C GLY A 94 -8.93 -14.03 28.51
N ILE A 95 -8.32 -14.32 27.35
CA ILE A 95 -8.52 -13.53 26.12
C ILE A 95 -8.92 -14.44 24.96
N SER A 96 -10.04 -14.10 24.30
CA SER A 96 -10.61 -14.89 23.20
C SER A 96 -9.96 -14.60 21.83
N VAL A 97 -8.91 -13.78 21.80
CA VAL A 97 -8.22 -13.36 20.57
C VAL A 97 -6.75 -13.77 20.64
N PRO A 98 -6.25 -14.53 19.65
CA PRO A 98 -4.86 -14.98 19.64
C PRO A 98 -3.89 -13.82 19.35
N ILE A 99 -2.73 -13.83 19.99
CA ILE A 99 -1.61 -12.97 19.61
C ILE A 99 -0.92 -13.59 18.41
N THR A 100 -0.80 -12.82 17.32
CA THR A 100 -0.24 -13.29 16.05
C THR A 100 0.91 -12.41 15.57
N ALA A 101 1.78 -13.00 14.74
CA ALA A 101 2.80 -12.26 14.00
C ALA A 101 2.23 -11.53 12.77
N GLN A 102 0.99 -11.85 12.36
CA GLN A 102 0.41 -11.34 11.11
C GLN A 102 0.19 -9.82 11.12
N THR A 103 -0.05 -9.21 12.29
CA THR A 103 -0.17 -7.74 12.39
C THR A 103 1.12 -7.00 12.03
N LEU A 104 2.29 -7.65 12.14
CA LEU A 104 3.56 -7.14 11.61
C LEU A 104 3.50 -6.96 10.09
N ALA A 105 2.92 -7.93 9.40
CA ALA A 105 2.76 -7.91 7.94
C ALA A 105 1.88 -6.76 7.49
N VAL A 106 0.80 -6.48 8.24
CA VAL A 106 -0.13 -5.37 8.00
C VAL A 106 0.59 -4.04 8.09
N MET A 107 1.41 -3.84 9.14
CA MET A 107 2.22 -2.64 9.31
C MET A 107 3.24 -2.49 8.18
N LEU A 108 3.99 -3.56 7.85
CA LEU A 108 4.98 -3.53 6.78
C LEU A 108 4.36 -3.25 5.40
N ALA A 109 3.21 -3.84 5.10
CA ALA A 109 2.47 -3.56 3.88
C ALA A 109 2.12 -2.08 3.78
N GLY A 110 1.63 -1.48 4.85
CA GLY A 110 1.37 -0.04 4.89
C GLY A 110 2.63 0.81 4.73
N LEU A 111 3.75 0.42 5.34
CA LEU A 111 5.00 1.18 5.23
C LEU A 111 5.65 1.08 3.84
N MET A 112 5.46 -0.03 3.12
CA MET A 112 6.15 -0.33 1.86
C MET A 112 5.30 -0.16 0.61
N LEU A 113 3.97 -0.23 0.71
CA LEU A 113 3.05 -0.10 -0.41
C LEU A 113 2.35 1.27 -0.43
N GLY A 114 1.76 1.62 -1.57
CA GLY A 114 0.80 2.73 -1.62
C GLY A 114 -0.52 2.37 -0.91
N PRO A 115 -1.36 3.35 -0.53
CA PRO A 115 -2.58 3.10 0.25
C PRO A 115 -3.56 2.15 -0.44
N VAL A 116 -3.72 2.27 -1.75
CA VAL A 116 -4.59 1.37 -2.54
C VAL A 116 -4.00 -0.04 -2.61
N GLU A 117 -2.69 -0.17 -2.81
CA GLU A 117 -2.01 -1.47 -2.89
C GLU A 117 -2.01 -2.19 -1.54
N ALA A 118 -1.77 -1.46 -0.45
CA ALA A 118 -1.87 -1.95 0.92
C ALA A 118 -3.28 -2.48 1.21
N PHE A 119 -4.32 -1.68 0.90
CA PHE A 119 -5.72 -2.11 1.04
C PHE A 119 -6.04 -3.37 0.24
N LEU A 120 -5.66 -3.39 -1.04
CA LEU A 120 -5.91 -4.52 -1.93
C LEU A 120 -5.15 -5.78 -1.52
N SER A 121 -3.92 -5.66 -1.00
CA SER A 121 -3.14 -6.82 -0.54
C SER A 121 -3.81 -7.52 0.65
N MET A 122 -4.28 -6.75 1.63
CA MET A 122 -5.01 -7.30 2.77
C MET A 122 -6.38 -7.84 2.36
N SER A 123 -7.07 -7.15 1.46
CA SER A 123 -8.36 -7.61 0.94
C SER A 123 -8.21 -8.94 0.18
N LEU A 124 -7.16 -9.08 -0.63
CA LEU A 124 -6.83 -10.33 -1.32
C LEU A 124 -6.54 -11.46 -0.32
N PHE A 125 -5.75 -11.18 0.72
CA PHE A 125 -5.49 -12.13 1.80
C PHE A 125 -6.79 -12.58 2.49
N LEU A 126 -7.68 -11.64 2.84
CA LEU A 126 -8.97 -11.97 3.45
C LEU A 126 -9.89 -12.76 2.52
N SER A 127 -9.89 -12.48 1.22
CA SER A 127 -10.64 -13.27 0.24
C SER A 127 -10.16 -14.72 0.17
N LEU A 128 -8.85 -14.96 0.28
CA LEU A 128 -8.28 -16.32 0.33
C LEU A 128 -8.68 -17.04 1.64
N VAL A 129 -8.65 -16.33 2.76
CA VAL A 129 -9.15 -16.85 4.05
C VAL A 129 -10.63 -17.20 3.94
N ALA A 130 -11.44 -16.32 3.37
CA ALA A 130 -12.88 -16.53 3.17
C ALA A 130 -13.17 -17.73 2.24
N ALA A 131 -12.32 -17.96 1.23
CA ALA A 131 -12.37 -19.12 0.36
C ALA A 131 -12.02 -20.45 1.07
N GLY A 132 -11.64 -20.41 2.34
CA GLY A 132 -11.42 -21.60 3.17
C GLY A 132 -9.95 -21.95 3.41
N LEU A 133 -9.00 -21.18 2.88
CA LEU A 133 -7.59 -21.48 3.11
C LEU A 133 -7.21 -21.17 4.57
N PRO A 134 -6.48 -22.08 5.25
CA PRO A 134 -6.09 -21.93 6.65
C PRO A 134 -4.87 -20.98 6.80
N LEU A 135 -5.01 -19.73 6.36
CA LEU A 135 -3.91 -18.76 6.29
C LEU A 135 -3.78 -17.87 7.53
N LEU A 136 -4.71 -17.96 8.48
CA LEU A 136 -4.60 -17.25 9.75
C LEU A 136 -3.87 -18.10 10.79
N SER A 137 -3.20 -17.45 11.73
CA SER A 137 -2.45 -18.12 12.79
C SER A 137 -3.28 -19.17 13.54
N GLY A 138 -2.63 -20.30 13.81
CA GLY A 138 -3.29 -21.49 14.37
C GLY A 138 -4.07 -22.31 13.34
N GLY A 139 -3.78 -22.15 12.04
CA GLY A 139 -4.42 -22.91 10.96
C GLY A 139 -5.89 -22.53 10.74
N ARG A 140 -6.26 -21.28 11.06
CA ARG A 140 -7.63 -20.80 10.97
C ARG A 140 -7.96 -20.32 9.56
N GLY A 141 -9.16 -20.62 9.08
CA GLY A 141 -9.65 -20.24 7.76
C GLY A 141 -11.16 -20.42 7.63
N GLY A 142 -11.71 -19.99 6.50
CA GLY A 142 -13.12 -20.09 6.18
C GLY A 142 -14.00 -19.00 6.81
N LEU A 143 -15.29 -19.04 6.47
CA LEU A 143 -16.26 -18.01 6.85
C LEU A 143 -16.49 -17.93 8.36
N ALA A 144 -16.34 -19.04 9.10
CA ALA A 144 -16.50 -19.10 10.55
C ALA A 144 -15.53 -18.18 11.31
N VAL A 145 -14.40 -17.81 10.72
CA VAL A 145 -13.45 -16.90 11.38
C VAL A 145 -13.98 -15.47 11.45
N PHE A 146 -14.88 -15.08 10.54
CA PHE A 146 -15.50 -13.75 10.52
C PHE A 146 -16.65 -13.61 11.53
N THR A 147 -17.05 -14.69 12.18
CA THR A 147 -18.04 -14.68 13.28
C THR A 147 -17.40 -14.87 14.65
N ALA A 148 -16.08 -14.94 14.74
CA ALA A 148 -15.35 -15.03 16.00
C ALA A 148 -14.98 -13.64 16.53
N PRO A 149 -14.71 -13.44 17.84
CA PRO A 149 -14.32 -12.13 18.39
C PRO A 149 -13.08 -11.51 17.72
N SER A 150 -12.19 -12.34 17.18
CA SER A 150 -11.02 -11.87 16.40
C SER A 150 -11.38 -11.23 15.06
N ALA A 151 -12.60 -11.42 14.55
CA ALA A 151 -13.06 -10.92 13.26
C ALA A 151 -12.94 -9.41 13.15
N GLY A 152 -13.17 -8.67 14.24
CA GLY A 152 -13.00 -7.21 14.27
C GLY A 152 -11.60 -6.78 13.84
N PHE A 153 -10.57 -7.44 14.36
CA PHE A 153 -9.18 -7.14 14.00
C PHE A 153 -8.89 -7.58 12.57
N ILE A 154 -9.33 -8.77 12.18
CA ILE A 154 -9.11 -9.35 10.84
C ILE A 154 -9.72 -8.45 9.76
N LEU A 155 -10.97 -8.02 9.94
CA LEU A 155 -11.66 -7.09 9.04
C LEU A 155 -11.05 -5.69 9.05
N GLY A 156 -10.35 -5.32 10.13
CA GLY A 156 -9.59 -4.08 10.23
C GLY A 156 -8.29 -4.05 9.44
N PHE A 157 -7.73 -5.21 9.03
CA PHE A 157 -6.42 -5.27 8.36
C PHE A 157 -6.32 -4.38 7.10
N PRO A 158 -7.28 -4.39 6.15
CA PRO A 158 -7.20 -3.55 4.97
C PRO A 158 -7.19 -2.06 5.28
N VAL A 159 -8.03 -1.63 6.23
CA VAL A 159 -8.13 -0.22 6.62
C VAL A 159 -6.89 0.22 7.37
N ALA A 160 -6.40 -0.60 8.32
CA ALA A 160 -5.17 -0.33 9.06
C ALA A 160 -3.97 -0.19 8.12
N ALA A 161 -3.77 -1.14 7.21
CA ALA A 161 -2.67 -1.07 6.23
C ALA A 161 -2.75 0.18 5.34
N ALA A 162 -3.94 0.54 4.88
CA ALA A 162 -4.16 1.74 4.08
C ALA A 162 -3.83 3.02 4.87
N VAL A 163 -4.25 3.11 6.13
CA VAL A 163 -3.95 4.28 6.97
C VAL A 163 -2.46 4.38 7.29
N VAL A 164 -1.78 3.26 7.59
CA VAL A 164 -0.32 3.25 7.75
C VAL A 164 0.37 3.82 6.49
N ALA A 165 -0.08 3.42 5.30
CA ALA A 165 0.45 3.94 4.03
C ALA A 165 0.16 5.43 3.82
N LEU A 166 -1.02 5.92 4.22
CA LEU A 166 -1.35 7.34 4.17
C LEU A 166 -0.47 8.16 5.10
N LEU A 167 -0.25 7.68 6.33
CA LEU A 167 0.57 8.37 7.34
C LEU A 167 2.06 8.37 6.94
N ALA A 168 2.60 7.21 6.57
CA ALA A 168 3.97 7.10 6.06
C ALA A 168 4.16 7.95 4.79
N GLY A 169 3.14 7.96 3.93
CA GLY A 169 3.06 8.79 2.73
C GLY A 169 3.11 10.30 3.02
N GLY A 170 2.30 10.74 3.98
CA GLY A 170 2.27 12.13 4.45
C GLY A 170 3.59 12.56 5.05
N GLY A 171 4.18 11.74 5.94
CA GLY A 171 5.48 12.04 6.55
C GLY A 171 6.61 12.17 5.52
N ALA A 172 6.58 11.38 4.46
CA ALA A 172 7.53 11.52 3.35
C ALA A 172 7.34 12.83 2.57
N ARG A 173 6.09 13.26 2.32
CA ARG A 173 5.79 14.54 1.65
C ARG A 173 6.22 15.75 2.47
N LEU A 174 6.11 15.66 3.79
CA LEU A 174 6.59 16.66 4.74
C LEU A 174 8.12 16.67 4.89
N GLY A 175 8.84 15.76 4.23
CA GLY A 175 10.30 15.66 4.30
C GLY A 175 10.83 15.03 5.60
N LEU A 176 9.96 14.43 6.42
CA LEU A 176 10.32 13.79 7.69
C LEU A 176 11.13 12.50 7.48
N THR A 177 11.15 11.95 6.27
CA THR A 177 11.85 10.70 5.92
C THR A 177 13.19 10.95 5.20
N ARG A 178 13.73 12.17 5.24
CA ARG A 178 15.01 12.51 4.58
C ARG A 178 16.22 11.87 5.27
N SER A 179 16.22 11.86 6.60
CA SER A 179 17.25 11.20 7.41
C SER A 179 16.83 9.78 7.75
N HIS A 180 17.80 8.92 8.09
CA HIS A 180 17.50 7.57 8.54
C HIS A 180 16.67 7.57 9.84
N THR A 181 17.03 8.39 10.82
CA THR A 181 16.27 8.54 12.06
C THR A 181 14.84 9.02 11.78
N GLY A 182 14.68 9.96 10.84
CA GLY A 182 13.38 10.44 10.41
C GLY A 182 12.51 9.34 9.78
N GLN A 183 13.10 8.43 9.01
CA GLN A 183 12.40 7.24 8.49
C GLN A 183 11.94 6.30 9.60
N LEU A 184 12.82 6.01 10.57
CA LEU A 184 12.47 5.15 11.71
C LEU A 184 11.34 5.74 12.55
N VAL A 185 11.41 7.03 12.88
CA VAL A 185 10.41 7.71 13.69
C VAL A 185 9.08 7.82 12.94
N THR A 186 9.11 8.24 11.69
CA THR A 186 7.89 8.34 10.86
C THR A 186 7.25 6.98 10.65
N GLY A 187 8.06 5.95 10.35
CA GLY A 187 7.58 4.58 10.16
C GLY A 187 6.99 3.99 11.43
N PHE A 188 7.64 4.21 12.58
CA PHE A 188 7.13 3.76 13.87
C PHE A 188 5.82 4.46 14.22
N ALA A 189 5.77 5.79 14.10
CA ALA A 189 4.55 6.57 14.36
C ALA A 189 3.40 6.14 13.43
N ALA A 190 3.66 5.96 12.13
CA ALA A 190 2.67 5.47 11.19
C ALA A 190 2.17 4.06 11.55
N ALA A 191 3.08 3.14 11.90
CA ALA A 191 2.75 1.77 12.31
C ALA A 191 1.95 1.72 13.62
N VAL A 192 2.27 2.57 14.61
CA VAL A 192 1.51 2.67 15.85
C VAL A 192 0.13 3.26 15.60
N LEU A 193 0.04 4.43 14.95
CA LEU A 193 -1.23 5.12 14.75
C LEU A 193 -2.18 4.34 13.81
N GLY A 194 -1.66 3.87 12.68
CA GLY A 194 -2.45 3.13 11.68
C GLY A 194 -2.55 1.64 11.98
N GLY A 195 -1.45 0.99 12.38
CA GLY A 195 -1.39 -0.47 12.53
C GLY A 195 -1.89 -0.96 13.89
N VAL A 196 -1.81 -0.14 14.94
CA VAL A 196 -2.34 -0.45 16.28
C VAL A 196 -3.60 0.36 16.54
N GLY A 197 -3.53 1.69 16.43
CA GLY A 197 -4.62 2.60 16.75
C GLY A 197 -5.89 2.33 15.94
N VAL A 198 -5.81 2.40 14.60
CA VAL A 198 -6.97 2.10 13.72
C VAL A 198 -7.43 0.66 13.86
N LEU A 199 -6.47 -0.26 13.99
CA LEU A 199 -6.80 -1.68 14.15
C LEU A 199 -7.60 -1.94 15.43
N TYR A 200 -7.27 -1.26 16.53
CA TYR A 200 -7.99 -1.36 17.81
C TYR A 200 -9.32 -0.59 17.75
N ALA A 201 -9.35 0.56 17.08
CA ALA A 201 -10.57 1.34 16.89
C ALA A 201 -11.67 0.56 16.15
N ILE A 202 -11.28 -0.34 15.24
CA ILE A 202 -12.21 -1.24 14.54
C ILE A 202 -12.38 -2.55 15.31
N GLY A 203 -11.26 -3.14 15.75
CA GLY A 203 -11.23 -4.49 16.31
C GLY A 203 -11.91 -4.63 17.66
N ILE A 204 -11.75 -3.65 18.54
CA ILE A 204 -12.30 -3.69 19.90
C ILE A 204 -13.83 -3.59 19.88
N PRO A 205 -14.46 -2.60 19.21
CA PRO A 205 -15.93 -2.52 19.19
C PRO A 205 -16.59 -3.72 18.50
N VAL A 206 -16.05 -4.17 17.37
CA VAL A 206 -16.59 -5.32 16.64
C VAL A 206 -16.37 -6.61 17.42
N GLY A 207 -15.18 -6.80 18.00
CA GLY A 207 -14.86 -7.97 18.81
C GLY A 207 -15.72 -8.06 20.07
N ALA A 208 -15.92 -6.94 20.77
CA ALA A 208 -16.80 -6.86 21.94
C ALA A 208 -18.26 -7.19 21.60
N ALA A 209 -18.77 -6.66 20.46
CA ALA A 209 -20.11 -6.94 19.99
C ALA A 209 -20.32 -8.43 19.67
N ILE A 210 -19.36 -9.07 19.01
CA ILE A 210 -19.42 -10.51 18.69
C ILE A 210 -19.27 -11.36 19.96
N ALA A 211 -18.42 -10.95 20.89
CA ALA A 211 -18.21 -11.68 22.15
C ALA A 211 -19.36 -11.52 23.16
N GLY A 212 -20.28 -10.57 22.94
CA GLY A 212 -21.37 -10.29 23.88
C GLY A 212 -20.90 -9.67 25.20
N MET A 213 -19.75 -8.99 25.20
CA MET A 213 -19.14 -8.38 26.40
C MET A 213 -19.07 -6.86 26.30
N PRO A 214 -19.00 -6.12 27.42
CA PRO A 214 -18.80 -4.68 27.43
C PRO A 214 -17.52 -4.28 26.68
N VAL A 215 -17.58 -3.19 25.90
CA VAL A 215 -16.44 -2.66 25.15
C VAL A 215 -15.25 -2.33 26.07
N THR A 216 -15.52 -1.85 27.28
CA THR A 216 -14.50 -1.52 28.30
C THR A 216 -13.73 -2.76 28.79
N GLU A 217 -14.42 -3.88 28.94
CA GLU A 217 -13.80 -5.15 29.35
C GLU A 217 -12.93 -5.70 28.23
N PHE A 218 -13.45 -5.72 27.01
CA PHE A 218 -12.70 -6.14 25.82
C PHE A 218 -11.49 -5.23 25.54
N PHE A 219 -11.63 -3.93 25.78
CA PHE A 219 -10.53 -2.96 25.68
C PHE A 219 -9.42 -3.30 26.67
N THR A 220 -9.77 -3.50 27.95
CA THR A 220 -8.82 -3.86 29.01
C THR A 220 -8.09 -5.16 28.70
N ALA A 221 -8.81 -6.17 28.22
CA ALA A 221 -8.21 -7.44 27.77
C ALA A 221 -7.22 -7.22 26.60
N SER A 222 -7.59 -6.38 25.64
CA SER A 222 -6.77 -6.05 24.47
C SER A 222 -5.48 -5.30 24.82
N MET A 223 -5.39 -4.65 25.99
CA MET A 223 -4.15 -3.95 26.40
C MET A 223 -2.96 -4.89 26.60
N SER A 224 -3.20 -6.17 26.86
CA SER A 224 -2.15 -7.19 26.92
C SER A 224 -1.42 -7.39 25.58
N PHE A 225 -2.05 -7.04 24.45
CA PHE A 225 -1.47 -7.14 23.11
C PHE A 225 -0.52 -5.97 22.81
N LEU A 226 -0.71 -4.84 23.51
CA LEU A 226 -0.02 -3.58 23.23
C LEU A 226 1.52 -3.69 23.30
N PRO A 227 2.15 -4.35 24.30
CA PRO A 227 3.60 -4.50 24.32
C PRO A 227 4.14 -5.23 23.09
N GLY A 228 3.45 -6.30 22.68
CA GLY A 228 3.81 -7.07 21.49
C GLY A 228 3.62 -6.28 20.20
N ASP A 229 2.57 -5.47 20.12
CA ASP A 229 2.28 -4.65 18.94
C ASP A 229 3.25 -3.46 18.81
N LEU A 230 3.69 -2.86 19.91
CA LEU A 230 4.76 -1.84 19.90
C LEU A 230 6.11 -2.43 19.47
N LEU A 231 6.42 -3.66 19.92
CA LEU A 231 7.60 -4.37 19.46
C LEU A 231 7.52 -4.64 17.94
N LYS A 232 6.37 -5.10 17.44
CA LYS A 232 6.13 -5.29 16.00
C LYS A 232 6.23 -3.98 15.23
N ALA A 233 5.68 -2.87 15.74
CA ALA A 233 5.77 -1.56 15.09
C ALA A 233 7.24 -1.10 14.97
N THR A 234 8.04 -1.34 16.00
CA THR A 234 9.49 -1.08 15.99
C THR A 234 10.19 -1.92 14.93
N ALA A 235 9.91 -3.23 14.89
CA ALA A 235 10.48 -4.15 13.90
C ALA A 235 10.06 -3.78 12.47
N ALA A 236 8.78 -3.47 12.24
CA ALA A 236 8.25 -3.06 10.94
C ALA A 236 8.94 -1.78 10.45
N SER A 237 9.09 -0.78 11.32
CA SER A 237 9.78 0.47 10.99
C SER A 237 11.26 0.24 10.67
N ALA A 238 11.95 -0.56 11.47
CA ALA A 238 13.36 -0.90 11.25
C ALA A 238 13.57 -1.64 9.93
N VAL A 239 12.72 -2.62 9.62
CA VAL A 239 12.75 -3.39 8.36
C VAL A 239 12.43 -2.51 7.17
N ALA A 240 11.43 -1.63 7.25
CA ALA A 240 11.11 -0.70 6.17
C ALA A 240 12.27 0.27 5.90
N ALA A 241 12.84 0.86 6.96
CA ALA A 241 13.97 1.78 6.84
C ALA A 241 15.23 1.09 6.28
N SER A 242 15.52 -0.15 6.67
CA SER A 242 16.63 -0.91 6.11
C SER A 242 16.40 -1.28 4.64
N ALA A 243 15.18 -1.70 4.28
CA ALA A 243 14.79 -1.98 2.90
C ALA A 243 14.96 -0.75 1.99
N PHE A 244 14.55 0.44 2.45
CA PHE A 244 14.71 1.68 1.68
C PHE A 244 16.16 2.18 1.58
N ARG A 245 17.05 1.70 2.45
CA ARG A 245 18.50 1.95 2.33
C ARG A 245 19.16 0.98 1.35
N ALA A 246 18.83 -0.30 1.42
CA ALA A 246 19.38 -1.32 0.52
C ALA A 246 18.85 -1.17 -0.92
N ALA A 247 17.57 -0.80 -1.07
CA ALA A 247 16.92 -0.61 -2.34
C ALA A 247 16.12 0.70 -2.37
N PRO A 248 16.77 1.84 -2.68
CA PRO A 248 16.09 3.14 -2.72
C PRO A 248 14.92 3.20 -3.72
N PHE A 249 14.94 2.37 -4.75
CA PHE A 249 13.86 2.25 -5.74
C PHE A 249 12.56 1.63 -5.18
N LEU A 250 12.63 0.94 -4.04
CA LEU A 250 11.47 0.37 -3.33
C LEU A 250 10.69 1.41 -2.53
N ARG A 251 11.23 2.63 -2.34
CA ARG A 251 10.49 3.71 -1.68
C ARG A 251 9.15 3.87 -2.42
N PRO A 252 8.02 3.78 -1.71
CA PRO A 252 6.73 3.93 -2.36
C PRO A 252 6.79 5.25 -3.14
N GLN A 253 6.47 5.16 -4.44
CA GLN A 253 6.44 6.29 -5.37
C GLN A 253 5.24 7.18 -5.01
N LEU A 254 5.28 7.72 -3.80
CA LEU A 254 4.32 8.66 -3.20
C LEU A 254 4.31 9.99 -3.97
N ALA A 255 5.23 10.14 -4.90
CA ALA A 255 5.07 10.95 -6.09
C ALA A 255 3.90 10.41 -6.91
N GLY A 256 2.69 10.80 -6.50
CA GLY A 256 1.75 11.27 -7.51
C GLY A 256 2.56 12.13 -8.47
N SER A 257 2.60 11.67 -9.72
CA SER A 257 2.86 12.45 -10.91
C SER A 257 3.11 13.92 -10.57
N ARG A 258 4.38 14.35 -10.60
CA ARG A 258 4.67 15.75 -10.88
C ARG A 258 4.08 16.00 -12.27
N SER A 259 2.84 16.47 -12.31
CA SER A 259 2.28 17.21 -13.43
C SER A 259 2.57 18.68 -13.18
#